data_AF-A0A846Q4U3-F1
#
_entry.id   AF-A0A846Q4U3-F1
#
_cell.length_a   1.000
_cell.length_b   1.000
_cell.length_c   1.000
_cell.angle_alpha   90.00
_cell.angle_beta   90.00
_cell.angle_gamma   90.00
#
_symmetry.space_group_name_H-M   'P 1'
#
loop_
_entity.id
_entity.type
_entity.pdbx_description
1 polymer ?
#
loop_
_entity_poly.entity_id
_entity_poly.type
_entity_poly.pdbx_seq_one_letter_code
_entity_poly.pdbx_strand_id
1 'polypeptide(L)'
;VPAFVLFLTMVLGTIVMSAYYSLLDWNRFQKPIFFGLNNFINLFAYDSADSVIFYKSVRNALMLAFLSVFVQLPIALFFALILARGIRGENFFRTVYFIPVVISAVIIGQ
;
A
#
# COMPACT_ATOMS: atom_id res chain seq x y z
N VAL A 1 15.95 -19.52 14.34
CA VAL A 1 16.86 -19.60 13.17
C VAL A 1 16.12 -19.95 11.86
N PRO A 2 15.36 -21.06 11.72
CA PRO A 2 14.69 -21.41 10.45
C PRO A 2 13.64 -20.37 9.99
N ALA A 3 12.86 -19.81 10.91
CA ALA A 3 11.91 -18.74 10.60
C ALA A 3 12.59 -17.45 10.07
N PHE A 4 13.79 -17.15 10.56
CA PHE A 4 14.55 -15.97 10.14
C PHE A 4 15.09 -16.15 8.71
N VAL A 5 15.57 -17.35 8.37
CA VAL A 5 16.03 -17.69 7.01
C VAL A 5 14.87 -17.61 6.02
N LEU A 6 13.71 -18.19 6.35
CA LEU A 6 12.50 -18.10 5.53
C LEU A 6 12.08 -16.64 5.27
N PHE A 7 12.07 -15.81 6.33
CA PHE A 7 11.79 -14.38 6.20
C PHE A 7 12.79 -13.69 5.27
N LEU A 8 14.08 -13.96 5.45
CA LEU A 8 15.14 -13.37 4.61
C LEU A 8 14.94 -13.73 3.14
N THR A 9 14.78 -15.02 2.81
CA THR A 9 14.70 -15.44 1.42
C THR A 9 13.42 -14.97 0.73
N MET A 10 12.28 -15.01 1.42
CA MET A 10 11.00 -14.59 0.84
C MET A 10 10.89 -13.07 0.73
N VAL A 11 11.26 -12.32 1.78
CA VAL A 11 11.10 -10.86 1.82
C VAL A 11 12.29 -10.18 1.16
N LEU A 12 13.52 -10.44 1.61
CA LEU A 12 14.69 -9.78 1.01
C LEU A 12 14.96 -10.30 -0.40
N GLY A 13 14.71 -11.59 -0.68
CA GLY A 13 14.85 -12.11 -2.04
C GLY A 13 13.91 -11.43 -3.05
N THR A 14 12.65 -11.20 -2.69
CA THR A 14 11.69 -10.48 -3.56
C THR A 14 12.04 -9.00 -3.69
N ILE A 15 12.53 -8.35 -2.63
CA ILE A 15 13.01 -6.97 -2.69
C ILE A 15 14.20 -6.85 -3.64
N VAL A 16 15.19 -7.74 -3.54
CA VAL A 16 16.36 -7.73 -4.43
C VAL A 16 15.97 -7.98 -5.87
N MET A 17 15.04 -8.90 -6.13
CA MET A 17 14.48 -9.12 -7.47
C MET A 17 13.78 -7.86 -8.02
N SER A 18 12.92 -7.21 -7.23
CA SER A 18 12.26 -5.96 -7.64
C SER A 18 13.26 -4.84 -7.90
N ALA A 19 14.30 -4.73 -7.07
CA ALA A 19 15.38 -3.76 -7.27
C ALA A 19 16.17 -4.04 -8.55
N TYR A 20 16.46 -5.31 -8.84
CA TYR A 20 17.08 -5.71 -10.10
C TYR A 20 16.19 -5.34 -11.28
N TYR A 21 14.90 -5.72 -11.27
CA TYR A 21 13.98 -5.36 -12.35
C TYR A 21 13.83 -3.85 -12.56
N SER A 22 13.94 -3.03 -11.52
CA SER A 22 13.90 -1.57 -11.66
C SER A 22 15.05 -0.99 -12.49
N LEU A 23 16.17 -1.70 -12.61
CA LEU A 23 17.36 -1.31 -13.39
C LEU A 23 17.31 -1.81 -14.84
N LEU A 24 16.36 -2.69 -15.16
CA LEU A 24 16.17 -3.23 -16.49
C LEU A 24 14.97 -2.54 -17.13
N ASP A 25 15.06 -2.27 -18.43
CA ASP A 25 13.88 -2.02 -19.24
C ASP A 25 13.18 -3.36 -19.46
N TRP A 26 12.25 -3.65 -18.55
CA TRP A 26 11.50 -4.88 -18.54
C TRP A 26 10.12 -4.65 -19.11
N ASN A 27 9.89 -5.16 -20.32
CA ASN A 27 8.57 -5.27 -20.91
C ASN A 27 8.20 -6.76 -21.00
N ARG A 28 6.97 -7.13 -20.61
CA ARG A 28 6.48 -8.53 -20.62
C ARG A 28 6.64 -9.22 -21.99
N PHE A 29 6.78 -8.43 -23.05
CA PHE A 29 6.83 -8.90 -24.44
C PHE A 29 8.23 -8.86 -25.07
N GLN A 30 9.25 -8.29 -24.40
CA GLN A 30 10.60 -8.13 -24.97
C GLN A 30 11.68 -8.68 -24.04
N LYS A 31 12.86 -9.01 -24.61
CA LYS A 31 14.01 -9.44 -23.81
C LYS A 31 14.43 -8.28 -22.90
N PRO A 32 14.71 -8.52 -21.61
CA PRO A 32 15.02 -7.46 -20.69
C PRO A 32 16.39 -6.86 -21.01
N ILE A 33 16.43 -5.55 -21.25
CA ILE A 33 17.66 -4.82 -21.58
C ILE A 33 18.12 -4.08 -20.33
N PHE A 34 19.39 -4.23 -19.96
CA PHE A 34 19.94 -3.49 -18.82
C PHE A 34 20.14 -2.02 -19.19
N PHE A 35 19.27 -1.15 -18.68
CA PHE A 35 19.29 0.30 -18.91
C PHE A 35 19.97 1.07 -17.77
N GLY A 36 20.34 0.40 -16.68
CA GLY A 36 21.01 1.00 -15.53
C GLY A 36 20.11 2.01 -14.81
N LEU A 37 20.65 3.18 -14.45
CA LEU A 37 19.92 4.23 -13.73
C LEU A 37 19.04 5.11 -14.62
N ASN A 38 19.01 4.88 -15.93
CA ASN A 38 18.22 5.70 -16.86
C ASN A 38 16.72 5.66 -16.57
N ASN A 39 16.19 4.54 -16.06
CA ASN A 39 14.79 4.44 -15.62
C ASN A 39 14.47 5.46 -14.53
N PHE A 40 15.38 5.66 -13.57
CA PHE A 40 15.20 6.65 -12.50
C PHE A 40 15.34 8.08 -13.04
N ILE A 41 16.32 8.32 -13.93
CA ILE A 41 16.50 9.64 -14.54
C ILE A 41 15.25 10.05 -15.32
N ASN A 42 14.67 9.14 -16.13
CA ASN A 42 13.45 9.41 -16.90
C ASN A 42 12.22 9.60 -15.99
N LEU A 43 12.14 8.89 -14.86
CA LEU A 43 11.07 9.09 -13.87
C LEU A 43 11.12 10.48 -13.21
N PHE A 44 12.32 11.01 -12.95
CA PHE A 44 12.51 12.32 -12.31
C PHE A 44 12.72 13.47 -13.29
N ALA A 45 12.99 13.19 -14.57
CA ALA A 45 13.11 14.19 -15.62
C ALA A 45 11.75 14.80 -15.96
N TYR A 46 11.63 16.11 -15.77
CA TYR A 46 10.38 16.88 -15.81
C TYR A 46 9.63 16.88 -17.17
N ASP A 47 10.24 16.34 -18.23
CA ASP A 47 9.76 16.39 -19.62
C ASP A 47 9.26 15.02 -20.15
N SER A 48 9.24 13.98 -19.31
CA SER A 48 8.77 12.65 -19.70
C SER A 48 7.33 12.41 -19.24
N ALA A 49 6.49 11.78 -20.08
CA ALA A 49 5.11 11.43 -19.73
C ALA A 49 5.00 10.60 -18.43
N ASP A 50 6.02 9.79 -18.16
CA ASP A 50 6.12 8.96 -16.96
C ASP A 50 6.28 9.79 -15.67
N SER A 51 6.97 10.94 -15.73
CA SER A 51 7.17 11.82 -14.57
C SER A 51 5.85 12.46 -14.10
N VAL A 52 4.97 12.82 -15.05
CA VAL A 52 3.65 13.39 -14.77
C VAL A 52 2.76 12.37 -14.06
N ILE A 53 2.78 11.12 -14.52
CA ILE A 53 2.02 10.02 -13.92
C ILE A 53 2.59 9.69 -12.54
N PHE A 54 3.92 9.67 -12.40
CA PHE A 54 4.58 9.42 -11.12
C PHE A 54 4.22 10.48 -10.08
N TYR A 55 4.38 11.77 -10.40
CA TYR A 55 4.08 12.85 -9.48
C TYR A 55 2.58 12.90 -9.10
N LYS A 56 1.69 12.64 -10.06
CA LYS A 56 0.25 12.52 -9.79
C LYS A 56 -0.05 11.34 -8.86
N SER A 57 0.58 10.20 -9.08
CA SER A 57 0.39 9.00 -8.26
C SER A 57 0.92 9.20 -6.84
N VAL A 58 2.11 9.80 -6.68
CA VAL A 58 2.68 10.16 -5.38
C VAL A 58 1.78 11.16 -4.64
N ARG A 59 1.31 12.21 -5.33
CA ARG A 59 0.38 13.18 -4.74
C ARG A 59 -0.92 12.53 -4.30
N ASN A 60 -1.48 11.63 -5.10
CA ASN A 60 -2.70 10.91 -4.75
C ASN A 60 -2.48 9.97 -3.57
N ALA A 61 -1.38 9.22 -3.55
CA ALA A 61 -1.01 8.35 -2.43
C ALA A 61 -0.82 9.15 -1.13
N LEU A 62 -0.14 10.30 -1.20
CA LEU A 62 0.02 11.21 -0.07
C LEU A 62 -1.30 11.83 0.38
N MET A 63 -2.16 12.24 -0.57
CA MET A 63 -3.48 12.79 -0.26
C MET A 63 -4.37 11.73 0.40
N LEU A 64 -4.35 10.48 -0.09
CA LEU A 64 -5.05 9.35 0.53
C LEU A 64 -4.51 9.07 1.92
N ALA A 65 -3.19 8.97 2.09
CA ALA A 65 -2.57 8.75 3.40
C ALA A 65 -2.92 9.87 4.38
N PHE A 66 -2.88 11.12 3.94
CA PHE A 66 -3.28 12.27 4.74
C PHE A 66 -4.76 12.22 5.11
N LEU A 67 -5.66 11.96 4.16
CA LEU A 67 -7.09 11.80 4.45
C LEU A 67 -7.35 10.64 5.42
N SER A 68 -6.69 9.51 5.24
CA SER A 68 -6.81 8.38 6.18
C SER A 68 -6.33 8.78 7.58
N VAL A 69 -5.22 9.48 7.72
CA VAL A 69 -4.73 9.88 9.05
C VAL A 69 -5.62 10.95 9.68
N PHE A 70 -6.02 11.99 8.93
CA PHE A 70 -6.71 13.15 9.51
C PHE A 70 -8.23 13.05 9.50
N VAL A 71 -8.81 12.21 8.66
CA VAL A 71 -10.28 12.05 8.58
C VAL A 71 -10.69 10.70 9.15
N GLN A 72 -10.07 9.62 8.70
CA GLN A 72 -10.46 8.27 9.14
C GLN A 72 -10.12 8.02 10.61
N LEU A 73 -8.93 8.41 11.12
CA LEU A 73 -8.59 8.20 12.54
C LEU A 73 -9.47 8.99 13.51
N PRO A 74 -9.72 10.31 13.34
CA PRO A 74 -10.57 11.03 14.28
C PRO A 74 -12.01 10.53 14.28
N ILE A 75 -12.55 10.16 13.13
CA ILE A 75 -13.89 9.56 13.03
C ILE A 75 -13.91 8.21 13.77
N ALA A 76 -12.92 7.35 13.54
CA ALA A 76 -12.82 6.06 14.23
C ALA A 76 -12.70 6.23 15.75
N LEU A 77 -11.88 7.19 16.21
CA LEU A 77 -11.72 7.52 17.63
C LEU A 77 -13.01 8.10 18.24
N PHE A 78 -13.71 8.95 17.50
CA PHE A 78 -14.99 9.51 17.93
C PHE A 78 -16.03 8.41 18.17
N PHE A 79 -16.18 7.48 17.22
CA PHE A 79 -17.05 6.33 17.39
C PHE A 79 -16.59 5.41 18.52
N ALA A 80 -15.27 5.17 18.66
CA ALA A 80 -14.72 4.37 19.74
C ALA A 80 -15.02 4.95 21.13
N LEU A 81 -14.91 6.28 21.30
CA LEU A 81 -15.21 6.96 22.56
C LEU A 81 -16.70 6.87 22.92
N ILE A 82 -17.58 7.05 21.94
CA ILE A 82 -19.03 6.89 22.13
C ILE A 82 -19.36 5.48 22.58
N LEU A 83 -18.77 4.48 21.93
CA LEU A 83 -18.98 3.07 22.25
C LEU A 83 -18.44 2.71 23.64
N ALA A 84 -17.28 3.26 24.03
CA ALA A 84 -16.64 3.03 25.33
C ALA A 84 -17.42 3.60 26.53
N ARG A 85 -18.36 4.55 26.31
CA ARG A 85 -19.18 5.15 27.38
C ARG A 85 -20.32 4.25 27.89
N GLY A 86 -20.42 3.00 27.42
CA GLY A 86 -21.43 2.05 27.93
C GLY A 86 -22.85 2.36 27.45
N ILE A 87 -22.99 2.73 26.17
CA ILE A 87 -24.30 2.92 25.53
C ILE A 87 -25.05 1.59 25.38
N ARG A 88 -26.37 1.60 25.66
CA ARG A 88 -27.27 0.45 25.44
C ARG A 88 -27.20 0.02 23.97
N GLY A 89 -26.57 -1.13 23.68
CA GLY A 89 -26.33 -1.64 22.33
C GLY A 89 -24.86 -1.82 21.94
N GLU A 90 -23.92 -1.59 22.86
CA GLU A 90 -22.46 -1.69 22.61
C GLU A 90 -22.02 -2.98 21.89
N ASN A 91 -22.53 -4.14 22.33
CA ASN A 91 -22.19 -5.42 21.73
C ASN A 91 -22.64 -5.53 20.26
N PHE A 92 -23.80 -4.97 19.90
CA PHE A 92 -24.29 -5.00 18.52
C PHE A 92 -23.39 -4.16 17.59
N PHE A 93 -23.02 -2.95 18.03
CA PHE A 93 -22.12 -2.08 17.25
C PHE A 93 -20.71 -2.67 17.09
N ARG A 94 -20.16 -3.30 18.14
CA ARG A 94 -18.90 -4.05 18.04
C ARG A 94 -19.02 -5.14 16.99
N THR A 95 -20.07 -5.97 17.05
CA THR A 95 -20.25 -7.06 16.08
C THR A 95 -20.34 -6.56 14.64
N VAL A 96 -21.15 -5.52 14.35
CA VAL A 96 -21.28 -4.96 13.00
C VAL A 96 -19.98 -4.36 12.49
N TYR A 97 -19.18 -3.71 13.35
CA TYR A 97 -17.87 -3.17 12.97
C TYR A 97 -16.83 -4.27 12.70
N PHE A 98 -16.84 -5.35 13.48
CA PHE A 98 -15.90 -6.45 13.30
C PHE A 98 -16.26 -7.40 12.17
N ILE A 99 -17.55 -7.52 11.81
CA ILE A 99 -18.01 -8.38 10.70
C ILE A 99 -17.19 -8.16 9.41
N PRO A 100 -17.08 -6.95 8.84
CA PRO A 100 -16.33 -6.76 7.59
C PRO A 100 -14.83 -6.97 7.72
N VAL A 101 -14.24 -6.84 8.92
CA VAL A 101 -12.82 -7.12 9.15
C VAL A 101 -12.55 -8.63 9.22
N VAL A 102 -13.52 -9.39 9.73
CA VAL A 102 -13.44 -10.86 9.84
C VAL A 102 -13.85 -11.55 8.53
N ILE A 103 -14.76 -10.94 7.76
CA ILE A 103 -15.09 -11.38 6.41
C ILE A 103 -13.87 -11.09 5.52
N SER A 104 -13.27 -12.16 4.97
CA SER A 104 -12.08 -12.10 4.13
C SER A 104 -12.19 -11.05 3.02
N ALA A 105 -11.09 -10.30 2.80
CA ALA A 105 -10.95 -9.27 1.76
C ALA A 105 -11.38 -9.75 0.35
N VAL A 106 -11.35 -11.06 0.12
CA VAL A 106 -11.80 -11.72 -1.12
C VAL A 106 -13.29 -11.48 -1.42
N ILE A 107 -14.15 -11.34 -0.41
CA ILE A 107 -15.59 -11.08 -0.60
C ILE A 107 -15.85 -9.59 -0.87
N ILE A 108 -14.94 -8.73 -0.42
CA ILE A 108 -15.06 -7.26 -0.48
C ILE A 108 -14.47 -6.69 -1.78
N GLY A 109 -13.65 -7.45 -2.49
CA GLY A 109 -13.11 -7.06 -3.80
C GLY A 109 -12.04 -5.95 -3.72
N GLN A 110 -11.15 -6.03 -2.73
CA GLN A 110 -9.93 -5.21 -2.65
C GLN A 110 -8.76 -5.81 -3.42
#